data_AF-A0A4V2F543-F1
#
_entry.id   AF-A0A4V2F543-F1
#
_cell.length_a   1.000
_cell.length_b   1.000
_cell.length_c   1.000
_cell.angle_alpha   90.00
_cell.angle_beta   90.00
_cell.angle_gamma   90.00
#
_symmetry.space_group_name_H-M   'P 1'
#
loop_
_entity.id
_entity.type
_entity.pdbx_description
1 polymer ?
#
loop_
_entity_poly.entity_id
_entity_poly.type
_entity_poly.pdbx_seq_one_letter_code
_entity_poly.pdbx_strand_id
1 'polypeptide(L)'
;MLGKLLHRDRTPTDDRWQVVTVAVPPGEVVVPPPLAGRDDVDWKLRPAPGDRGSELAAHPRPGGPSDADLRQLLRETKQLIEVGELLQADSPGTSEKTLLNAPLRAITGRAERLGHK
;
A
#
# COMPACT_ATOMS: atom_id res chain seq x y z
N MET A 1 -29.03 4.73 18.64
CA MET A 1 -27.91 3.81 18.34
C MET A 1 -26.93 4.53 17.43
N LEU A 2 -25.95 5.24 18.00
CA LEU A 2 -24.96 6.00 17.22
C LEU A 2 -23.73 5.13 16.97
N GLY A 3 -23.38 4.96 15.70
CA GLY A 3 -22.16 4.29 15.25
C GLY A 3 -20.92 4.99 15.80
N LYS A 4 -20.19 4.30 16.66
CA LYS A 4 -18.85 4.74 17.07
C LYS A 4 -17.92 4.55 15.87
N LEU A 5 -17.55 5.67 15.25
CA LEU A 5 -16.32 5.79 14.46
C LEU A 5 -15.20 5.13 15.26
N LEU A 6 -14.65 4.03 14.76
CA LEU A 6 -13.44 3.44 15.31
C LEU A 6 -12.28 4.38 14.98
N HIS A 7 -12.11 5.40 15.82
CA HIS A 7 -10.87 6.14 15.94
C HIS A 7 -9.82 5.13 16.43
N ARG A 8 -9.01 4.61 15.51
CA ARG A 8 -7.86 3.78 15.86
C ARG A 8 -6.83 4.70 16.51
N ASP A 9 -6.74 4.66 17.83
CA ASP A 9 -5.64 5.23 18.60
C ASP A 9 -4.30 4.82 17.96
N ARG A 10 -3.48 5.84 17.67
CA ARG A 10 -2.15 5.66 17.09
C ARG A 10 -1.11 5.59 18.21
N THR A 11 -0.78 4.38 18.65
CA THR A 11 0.53 4.10 19.25
C THR A 11 1.41 3.45 18.18
N PRO A 12 2.65 3.92 17.96
CA PRO A 12 3.57 3.29 17.02
C PRO A 12 4.10 2.01 17.68
N THR A 13 3.60 0.87 17.22
CA THR A 13 4.17 -0.44 17.52
C THR A 13 4.42 -1.14 16.19
N ASP A 14 5.56 -1.80 16.08
CA ASP A 14 5.99 -2.65 14.95
C ASP A 14 5.04 -3.84 14.68
N ASP A 15 3.89 -3.93 15.38
CA ASP A 15 2.98 -5.08 15.38
C ASP A 15 1.67 -4.82 14.60
N ARG A 16 1.59 -3.70 13.87
CA ARG A 16 0.36 -3.31 13.16
C ARG A 16 0.31 -3.89 11.75
N TRP A 17 -0.69 -4.72 11.50
CA TRP A 17 -1.07 -5.16 10.16
C TRP A 17 -1.50 -3.96 9.28
N GLN A 18 -0.86 -3.81 8.13
CA GLN A 18 -1.29 -2.92 7.05
C GLN A 18 -2.35 -3.65 6.22
N VAL A 19 -3.40 -2.95 5.78
CA VAL A 19 -4.56 -3.58 5.13
C VAL A 19 -4.97 -2.77 3.91
N VAL A 20 -5.25 -3.46 2.80
CA VAL A 20 -5.94 -2.91 1.63
C VAL A 20 -7.17 -3.76 1.31
N THR A 21 -8.20 -3.14 0.76
CA THR A 21 -9.36 -3.86 0.22
C THR A 21 -9.18 -4.04 -1.28
N VAL A 22 -9.34 -5.26 -1.79
CA VAL A 22 -9.42 -5.58 -3.22
C VAL A 22 -10.86 -5.91 -3.60
N ALA A 23 -11.33 -5.41 -4.74
CA ALA A 23 -12.69 -5.59 -5.25
C ALA A 23 -12.90 -6.96 -5.91
N VAL A 24 -12.28 -8.00 -5.35
CA VAL A 24 -12.34 -9.39 -5.83
C VAL A 24 -12.74 -10.28 -4.64
N PRO A 25 -13.69 -11.24 -4.80
CA PRO A 25 -14.09 -12.16 -3.74
C PRO A 25 -12.93 -13.04 -3.25
N PRO A 26 -12.90 -13.46 -1.97
CA PRO A 26 -11.73 -14.16 -1.42
C PRO A 26 -11.35 -15.46 -2.12
N GLY A 27 -12.33 -16.16 -2.71
CA GLY A 27 -12.10 -17.41 -3.45
C GLY A 27 -11.54 -17.22 -4.86
N GLU A 28 -11.53 -15.99 -5.36
CA GLU A 28 -11.08 -15.64 -6.72
C GLU A 28 -9.75 -14.88 -6.70
N VAL A 29 -9.30 -14.41 -5.52
CA VAL A 29 -8.02 -13.70 -5.39
C VAL A 29 -6.85 -14.68 -5.55
N VAL A 30 -6.07 -14.47 -6.60
CA VAL A 30 -4.70 -14.98 -6.70
C VAL A 30 -3.77 -13.85 -6.30
N VAL A 31 -2.98 -14.02 -5.25
CA VAL A 31 -2.00 -12.99 -4.83
C VAL A 31 -0.77 -13.07 -5.74
N PRO A 32 -0.45 -12.01 -6.51
CA PRO A 32 0.73 -11.98 -7.36
C PRO A 32 1.98 -11.49 -6.59
N PRO A 33 3.19 -11.67 -7.14
CA PRO A 33 4.30 -10.78 -6.82
C PRO A 33 3.85 -9.32 -7.08
N PRO A 34 4.26 -8.35 -6.26
CA PRO A 34 5.43 -8.35 -5.39
C PRO A 34 5.22 -8.91 -3.98
N LEU A 35 3.99 -9.24 -3.57
CA LEU A 35 3.72 -9.80 -2.24
C LEU A 35 3.88 -11.33 -2.19
N ALA A 36 3.47 -12.04 -3.25
CA ALA A 36 3.62 -13.49 -3.29
C ALA A 36 5.09 -13.91 -3.32
N GLY A 37 5.42 -14.98 -2.59
CA GLY A 37 6.78 -15.54 -2.52
C GLY A 37 7.73 -14.82 -1.56
N ARG A 38 7.27 -13.76 -0.87
CA ARG A 38 8.04 -13.12 0.20
C ARG A 38 8.01 -13.95 1.47
N ASP A 39 9.17 -14.21 2.04
CA ASP A 39 9.37 -14.87 3.33
C ASP A 39 9.47 -13.87 4.50
N ASP A 40 9.86 -12.63 4.19
CA ASP A 40 10.03 -11.51 5.12
C ASP A 40 8.74 -10.76 5.46
N VAL A 41 7.59 -11.22 4.96
CA VAL A 41 6.26 -10.63 5.19
C VAL A 41 5.24 -11.74 5.49
N ASP A 42 4.52 -11.61 6.61
CA ASP A 42 3.31 -12.37 6.88
C ASP A 42 2.12 -11.70 6.19
N TRP A 43 1.30 -12.47 5.46
CA TRP A 43 0.07 -11.94 4.85
C TRP A 43 -1.12 -12.89 5.01
N LYS A 44 -2.32 -12.32 4.96
CA LYS A 44 -3.59 -13.06 5.03
C LYS A 44 -4.68 -12.38 4.23
N LEU A 45 -5.62 -13.18 3.73
CA LEU A 45 -6.80 -12.74 3.00
C LEU A 45 -8.06 -13.05 3.82
N ARG A 46 -9.00 -12.10 3.87
CA ARG A 46 -10.33 -12.30 4.50
C ARG A 46 -11.42 -11.57 3.71
N PRO A 47 -12.70 -11.95 3.83
CA PRO A 47 -13.80 -11.12 3.31
C PRO A 47 -13.73 -9.69 3.85
N ALA A 48 -13.92 -8.70 2.99
CA ALA A 48 -14.01 -7.31 3.37
C ALA A 48 -15.39 -6.99 3.98
N PRO A 49 -15.47 -6.11 4.99
CA PRO A 49 -16.75 -5.68 5.56
C PRO A 49 -17.63 -4.99 4.54
N GLY A 50 -18.94 -5.29 4.57
CA GLY A 50 -19.93 -4.66 3.72
C GLY A 50 -19.87 -5.11 2.26
N ASP A 51 -19.48 -6.36 2.02
CA ASP A 51 -19.44 -6.97 0.69
C ASP A 51 -18.57 -6.20 -0.33
N ARG A 52 -17.45 -5.66 0.15
CA ARG A 52 -16.51 -4.85 -0.65
C ARG A 52 -15.40 -5.67 -1.30
N GLY A 53 -15.58 -6.99 -1.41
CA GLY A 53 -14.55 -7.94 -1.87
C GLY A 53 -13.73 -8.52 -0.72
N SER A 54 -12.40 -8.40 -0.78
CA SER A 54 -11.47 -9.01 0.18
C SER A 54 -10.56 -7.98 0.83
N GLU A 55 -10.23 -8.17 2.10
CA GLU A 55 -9.13 -7.48 2.75
C GLU A 55 -7.86 -8.33 2.68
N LEU A 56 -6.82 -7.77 2.05
CA LEU A 56 -5.46 -8.29 2.06
C LEU A 56 -4.68 -7.53 3.14
N ALA A 57 -4.27 -8.25 4.18
CA ALA A 57 -3.51 -7.72 5.29
C ALA A 57 -2.09 -8.26 5.26
N ALA A 58 -1.10 -7.41 5.53
CA ALA A 58 0.30 -7.80 5.64
C ALA A 58 0.99 -7.17 6.86
N HIS A 59 2.00 -7.86 7.37
CA HIS A 59 2.81 -7.47 8.52
C HIS A 59 4.28 -7.88 8.28
N PRO A 60 5.28 -7.01 8.54
CA PRO A 60 6.67 -7.34 8.27
C PRO A 60 7.22 -8.26 9.36
N ARG A 61 7.97 -9.30 8.96
CA ARG A 61 8.78 -10.08 9.91
C ARG A 61 10.01 -9.28 10.36
N PRO A 62 10.71 -9.70 11.44
CA PRO A 62 11.98 -9.09 11.81
C PRO A 62 12.97 -9.08 10.62
N GLY A 63 13.49 -7.89 10.29
CA GLY A 63 14.37 -7.69 9.12
C GLY A 63 13.64 -7.49 7.78
N GLY A 64 12.31 -7.49 7.79
CA GLY A 64 11.46 -7.25 6.61
C GLY A 64 11.32 -5.77 6.22
N PRO A 65 10.38 -5.45 5.31
CA PRO A 65 10.25 -4.12 4.75
C PRO A 65 9.80 -3.10 5.78
N SER A 66 10.18 -1.84 5.56
CA SER A 66 9.64 -0.74 6.37
C SER A 66 8.13 -0.64 6.20
N ASP A 67 7.47 0.00 7.15
CA ASP A 67 6.03 0.24 7.15
C ASP A 67 5.54 1.01 5.91
N ALA A 68 6.41 1.86 5.34
CA ALA A 68 6.16 2.58 4.09
C ALA A 68 6.29 1.65 2.87
N ASP A 69 7.33 0.83 2.82
CA ASP A 69 7.55 -0.13 1.74
C ASP A 69 6.46 -1.20 1.73
N LEU A 70 5.99 -1.65 2.89
CA LEU A 70 4.89 -2.60 3.01
C LEU A 70 3.57 -2.03 2.48
N ARG A 71 3.29 -0.74 2.74
CA ARG A 71 2.13 -0.06 2.13
C ARG A 71 2.27 0.05 0.61
N GLN A 72 3.48 0.25 0.09
CA GLN A 72 3.74 0.27 -1.35
C GLN A 72 3.50 -1.12 -1.96
N LEU A 73 4.08 -2.17 -1.37
CA LEU A 73 3.88 -3.57 -1.79
C LEU A 73 2.40 -3.96 -1.85
N LEU A 74 1.61 -3.60 -0.82
CA LEU A 74 0.18 -3.86 -0.80
C LEU A 74 -0.59 -3.10 -1.89
N ARG A 75 -0.19 -1.86 -2.20
CA ARG A 75 -0.83 -1.06 -3.26
C ARG A 75 -0.53 -1.62 -4.64
N GLU A 76 0.70 -2.03 -4.89
CA GLU A 76 1.12 -2.67 -6.15
C GLU A 76 0.40 -3.99 -6.34
N THR A 77 0.37 -4.82 -5.31
CA THR A 77 -0.35 -6.11 -5.33
C THR A 77 -1.85 -5.91 -5.59
N LYS A 78 -2.49 -4.91 -4.96
CA LYS A 78 -3.88 -4.53 -5.23
C LYS A 78 -4.10 -4.14 -6.69
N GLN A 79 -3.23 -3.31 -7.26
CA GLN A 79 -3.33 -2.91 -8.67
C GLN A 79 -3.24 -4.11 -9.61
N LEU A 80 -2.31 -5.03 -9.36
CA LEU A 80 -2.18 -6.25 -10.16
C LEU A 80 -3.42 -7.15 -10.03
N ILE A 81 -4.00 -7.27 -8.83
CA ILE A 81 -5.24 -8.05 -8.64
C ILE A 81 -6.42 -7.42 -9.38
N GLU A 82 -6.56 -6.10 -9.34
CA GLU A 82 -7.78 -5.43 -9.84
C GLU A 82 -7.70 -4.99 -11.29
N VAL A 83 -6.50 -4.63 -11.77
CA VAL A 83 -6.28 -4.04 -13.09
C VAL A 83 -5.41 -4.96 -13.96
N GLY A 84 -4.57 -5.79 -13.34
CA GLY A 84 -3.63 -6.67 -14.06
C GLY A 84 -2.31 -6.00 -14.44
N GLU A 85 -2.13 -4.71 -14.13
CA GLU A 85 -0.92 -3.95 -14.43
C GLU A 85 -0.56 -2.98 -13.28
N LEU A 86 0.72 -2.61 -13.20
CA LEU A 86 1.21 -1.60 -12.26
C LEU A 86 1.20 -0.24 -12.95
N LEU A 87 0.46 0.71 -12.40
CA LEU A 87 0.48 2.09 -12.87
C LEU A 87 1.73 2.79 -12.34
N GLN A 88 2.59 3.21 -13.26
CA GLN A 88 3.73 4.06 -12.95
C GLN A 88 3.35 5.52 -13.17
N ALA A 89 3.90 6.40 -12.33
CA ALA A 89 3.77 7.83 -12.54
C ALA A 89 4.58 8.25 -13.77
N ASP A 90 4.00 9.13 -14.59
CA ASP A 90 4.70 9.71 -15.74
C ASP A 90 5.97 10.46 -15.29
N SER A 91 7.04 10.29 -16.07
CA SER A 91 8.32 10.99 -15.85
C SER A 91 8.81 11.64 -17.14
N PRO A 92 9.20 12.93 -17.11
CA PRO A 92 9.14 13.83 -15.95
C PRO A 92 7.69 14.20 -15.62
N GLY A 93 7.39 14.39 -14.34
CA GLY A 93 6.07 14.89 -13.93
C GLY A 93 5.79 16.29 -14.47
N THR A 94 4.54 16.74 -14.42
CA THR A 94 4.06 18.00 -15.03
C THR A 94 4.51 19.28 -14.31
N SER A 95 5.38 19.19 -13.30
CA SER A 95 5.83 20.33 -12.50
C SER A 95 7.15 20.91 -13.02
N GLU A 96 7.11 22.17 -13.45
CA GLU A 96 8.31 22.93 -13.85
C GLU A 96 9.19 23.29 -12.65
N LYS A 97 10.51 23.34 -12.84
CA LYS A 97 11.44 23.75 -11.77
C LYS A 97 11.42 25.26 -11.63
N THR A 98 10.92 25.77 -10.50
CA THR A 98 10.85 27.22 -10.23
C THR A 98 11.45 27.55 -8.87
N LEU A 99 11.80 28.82 -8.65
CA LEU A 99 12.31 29.26 -7.34
C LEU A 99 11.23 29.11 -6.24
N LEU A 100 9.97 29.35 -6.59
CA LEU A 100 8.85 29.29 -5.65
C LEU A 100 8.52 27.86 -5.19
N ASN A 101 8.70 26.86 -6.07
CA ASN A 101 8.45 25.48 -5.69
C ASN A 101 9.69 24.73 -5.18
N ALA A 102 10.86 25.38 -5.11
CA ALA A 102 12.08 24.76 -4.63
C ALA A 102 11.96 24.18 -3.20
N PRO A 103 11.33 24.86 -2.22
CA PRO A 103 11.14 24.29 -0.88
C PRO A 103 10.22 23.06 -0.89
N LEU A 104 9.12 23.12 -1.65
CA LEU A 104 8.19 21.99 -1.79
C LEU A 104 8.87 20.79 -2.45
N ARG A 105 9.63 21.02 -3.52
CA ARG A 105 10.39 19.98 -4.23
C ARG A 105 11.47 19.34 -3.35
N ALA A 106 12.10 20.10 -2.45
CA ALA A 106 13.03 19.54 -1.48
C ALA A 106 12.32 18.58 -0.50
N ILE A 107 11.07 18.88 -0.14
CA ILE A 107 10.25 18.05 0.75
C ILE A 107 9.67 16.82 0.01
N THR A 108 9.19 16.99 -1.22
CA THR A 108 8.55 15.92 -2.01
C THR A 108 9.56 15.03 -2.75
N GLY A 109 10.81 15.46 -2.92
CA GLY A 109 11.82 14.73 -3.70
C GLY A 109 12.14 13.31 -3.20
N ARG A 110 11.71 12.95 -1.98
CA ARG A 110 11.76 11.55 -1.51
C ARG A 110 10.65 10.69 -2.12
N ALA A 111 9.45 11.24 -2.28
CA ALA A 111 8.33 10.53 -2.92
C ALA A 111 8.60 10.36 -4.42
N GLU A 112 9.16 11.38 -5.07
CA GLU A 112 9.55 11.33 -6.50
C GLU A 112 10.59 10.22 -6.75
N ARG A 113 11.61 10.09 -5.89
CA ARG A 113 12.64 9.04 -6.01
C ARG A 113 12.13 7.60 -5.80
N LEU A 114 11.05 7.41 -5.06
CA LEU A 114 10.48 6.07 -4.82
C LEU A 114 9.62 5.57 -5.97
N GLY A 115 9.16 6.46 -6.87
CA GLY A 115 8.56 6.09 -8.15
C GLY A 115 9.60 5.73 -9.23
N HIS A 116 10.90 5.83 -8.92
CA HIS A 116 12.01 5.49 -9.80
C HIS A 116 12.72 4.21 -9.33
N LYS A 117 12.07 3.06 -9.52
CA LYS A 117 12.71 1.75 -9.47
C LYS A 117 12.20 0.87 -10.60
#